data_AF-A0A848ASY4-F1
#
_entry.id   AF-A0A848ASY4-F1
#
_cell.length_a   1.000
_cell.length_b   1.000
_cell.length_c   1.000
_cell.angle_alpha   90.00
_cell.angle_beta   90.00
_cell.angle_gamma   90.00
#
_symmetry.space_group_name_H-M   'P 1'
#
loop_
_entity.id
_entity.type
_entity.pdbx_description
1 polymer ?
#
loop_
_entity_poly.entity_id
_entity_poly.type
_entity_poly.pdbx_seq_one_letter_code
_entity_poly.pdbx_strand_id
1 'polypeptide(L)'
;MSFPEAELARGVELDGAGFLPRRGESAEQFFRRVETILGIHREFEAELAAAGEVGVYGLQLRSQDRIPDEIIGEAEEVTDRLYSFRTRHVPGFFLSRDVGLLWGGCMICDPDHPLSVFLIRGAFRKRQRWLFYNRRELLAHELCHSMRQSLEEITLEEYFAYQTSPSRLRRYLGNCFIREYDAIWFVIPALLLLLAQVAQSFWLPGLPVWPFWPVALAYPAFLLIRNGISRRLVKRAAKKLAAFGVEKPSAVLFRLDRGEIRRIGAMERPGEFEQYAAERKESDFRWAILYARFLTGNPPPEPEESH
;
A
#
# COMPACT_ATOMS: atom_id res chain seq x y z
N MET A 1 22.02 7.32 18.93
CA MET A 1 21.30 7.66 20.18
C MET A 1 20.35 6.52 20.38
N SER A 2 20.55 5.72 21.43
CA SER A 2 19.65 4.59 21.70
C SER A 2 18.30 5.15 22.15
N PHE A 3 17.22 4.77 21.49
CA PHE A 3 15.87 5.15 21.89
C PHE A 3 15.52 4.51 23.25
N PRO A 4 14.82 5.22 24.15
CA PRO A 4 14.36 4.63 25.41
C PRO A 4 13.56 3.34 25.16
N GLU A 5 13.80 2.31 25.98
CA GLU A 5 13.19 0.98 25.80
C GLU A 5 11.66 1.03 25.77
N ALA A 6 11.05 1.83 26.65
CA ALA A 6 9.61 2.03 26.70
C ALA A 6 9.05 2.68 25.42
N GLU A 7 9.77 3.64 24.83
CA GLU A 7 9.37 4.27 23.57
C GLU A 7 9.47 3.27 22.42
N LEU A 8 10.56 2.50 22.36
CA LEU A 8 10.74 1.48 21.34
C LEU A 8 9.67 0.40 21.42
N ALA A 9 9.36 -0.10 22.61
CA ALA A 9 8.30 -1.09 22.84
C ALA A 9 6.93 -0.58 22.36
N ARG A 10 6.59 0.67 22.70
CA ARG A 10 5.37 1.33 22.22
C ARG A 10 5.37 1.46 20.69
N GLY A 11 6.50 1.83 20.09
CA GLY A 11 6.65 1.93 18.63
C GLY A 11 6.45 0.58 17.92
N VAL A 12 6.98 -0.50 18.49
CA VAL A 12 6.81 -1.87 17.99
C VAL A 12 5.36 -2.30 18.01
N GLU A 13 4.64 -2.03 19.09
CA GLU A 13 3.21 -2.32 19.20
C GLU A 13 2.39 -1.54 18.16
N LEU A 14 2.65 -0.24 18.03
CA LEU A 14 1.97 0.63 17.07
C LEU A 14 2.23 0.22 15.61
N ASP A 15 3.45 -0.19 15.26
CA ASP A 15 3.78 -0.73 13.94
C ASP A 15 3.11 -2.09 13.68
N GLY A 16 2.86 -2.88 14.74
CA GLY A 16 2.00 -4.07 14.67
C GLY A 16 0.53 -3.73 14.42
N ALA A 17 0.07 -2.61 14.97
CA ALA A 17 -1.29 -2.08 14.86
C ALA A 17 -1.54 -1.23 13.60
N GLY A 18 -0.57 -1.19 12.68
CA GLY A 18 -0.70 -0.51 11.39
C GLY A 18 -0.28 0.96 11.36
N PHE A 19 0.42 1.45 12.38
CA PHE A 19 0.96 2.81 12.40
C PHE A 19 2.46 2.81 12.07
N LEU A 20 2.83 3.49 11.01
CA LEU A 20 4.22 3.59 10.57
C LEU A 20 4.75 5.02 10.76
N PRO A 21 5.92 5.22 11.40
CA PRO A 21 6.53 6.55 11.47
C PRO A 21 6.89 7.07 10.07
N ARG A 22 6.72 8.38 9.85
CA ARG A 22 7.15 9.05 8.62
C ARG A 22 8.67 9.08 8.56
N ARG A 23 9.21 9.39 7.38
CA ARG A 23 10.66 9.56 7.21
C ARG A 23 11.17 10.71 8.08
N GLY A 24 12.14 10.40 8.96
CA GLY A 24 12.75 11.39 9.85
C GLY A 24 11.84 11.90 10.97
N GLU A 25 10.67 11.29 11.16
CA GLU A 25 9.77 11.62 12.27
C GLU A 25 10.38 11.14 13.58
N SER A 26 10.47 12.03 14.58
CA SER A 26 10.92 11.64 15.92
C SER A 26 9.87 10.77 16.61
N ALA A 27 10.28 10.01 17.63
CA ALA A 27 9.35 9.21 18.43
C ALA A 27 8.20 10.05 19.02
N GLU A 28 8.52 11.23 19.57
CA GLU A 28 7.54 12.15 20.13
C GLU A 28 6.54 12.68 19.08
N GLN A 29 7.02 13.03 17.88
CA GLN A 29 6.15 13.46 16.77
C GLN A 29 5.23 12.33 16.32
N PHE A 30 5.80 11.12 16.18
CA PHE A 30 5.05 9.93 15.82
C PHE A 30 3.94 9.63 16.81
N PHE A 31 4.23 9.58 18.12
CA PHE A 31 3.23 9.29 19.14
C PHE A 31 2.14 10.34 19.20
N ARG A 32 2.49 11.63 19.13
CA ARG A 32 1.49 12.71 19.05
C ARG A 32 0.57 12.52 17.85
N ARG A 33 1.11 12.22 16.67
CA ARG A 33 0.31 11.98 15.47
C ARG A 33 -0.62 10.79 15.64
N VAL A 34 -0.14 9.68 16.20
CA VAL A 34 -0.97 8.49 16.46
C VAL A 34 -2.08 8.82 17.47
N GLU A 35 -1.77 9.54 18.55
CA GLU A 35 -2.76 9.96 19.55
C GLU A 35 -3.85 10.85 18.94
N THR A 36 -3.49 11.79 18.06
CA THR A 36 -4.45 12.61 17.31
C THR A 36 -5.36 11.76 16.44
N ILE A 37 -4.81 10.81 15.67
CA ILE A 37 -5.60 9.91 14.81
C ILE A 37 -6.59 9.09 15.66
N LEU A 38 -6.11 8.51 16.76
CA LEU A 38 -6.95 7.72 17.66
C LEU A 38 -8.00 8.57 18.38
N GLY A 39 -7.69 9.83 18.71
CA GLY A 39 -8.64 10.79 19.27
C GLY A 39 -9.80 11.06 18.32
N ILE A 40 -9.49 11.41 17.08
CA ILE A 40 -10.48 11.65 16.02
C ILE A 40 -11.30 10.39 15.75
N HIS A 41 -10.66 9.22 15.72
CA HIS A 41 -11.37 7.96 15.55
C HIS A 41 -12.37 7.71 16.71
N ARG A 42 -11.99 7.98 17.96
CA ARG A 42 -12.92 7.84 19.11
C ARG A 42 -14.08 8.83 19.03
N GLU A 43 -13.84 10.06 18.63
CA GLU A 43 -14.89 11.07 18.42
C GLU A 43 -15.87 10.62 17.35
N PHE A 44 -15.36 10.12 16.22
CA PHE A 44 -16.16 9.54 15.14
C PHE A 44 -17.02 8.36 15.62
N GLU A 45 -16.45 7.41 16.34
CA GLU A 45 -17.19 6.25 16.86
C GLU A 45 -18.25 6.67 17.90
N ALA A 46 -17.96 7.66 18.74
CA ALA A 46 -18.91 8.19 19.71
C ALA A 46 -20.09 8.89 19.02
N GLU A 47 -19.83 9.69 17.98
CA GLU A 47 -20.88 10.33 17.19
C GLU A 47 -21.73 9.29 16.46
N LEU A 48 -21.11 8.28 15.84
CA LEU A 48 -21.80 7.20 15.14
C LEU A 48 -22.67 6.37 16.09
N ALA A 49 -22.19 6.11 17.31
CA ALA A 49 -22.96 5.41 18.32
C ALA A 49 -24.15 6.23 18.83
N ALA A 50 -24.01 7.56 18.95
CA ALA A 50 -25.05 8.45 19.46
C ALA A 50 -26.14 8.76 18.42
N ALA A 51 -25.74 9.11 17.20
CA ALA A 51 -26.65 9.55 16.13
C ALA A 51 -27.09 8.41 15.19
N GLY A 52 -26.36 7.29 15.17
CA GLY A 52 -26.59 6.17 14.24
C GLY A 52 -26.08 6.44 12.81
N GLU A 53 -25.74 7.69 12.49
CA GLU A 53 -25.10 8.09 11.25
C GLU A 53 -24.20 9.32 11.43
N VAL A 54 -23.15 9.44 10.62
CA VAL A 54 -22.18 10.54 10.63
C VAL A 54 -21.88 10.96 9.20
N GLY A 55 -21.85 12.27 8.95
CA GLY A 55 -21.44 12.83 7.67
C GLY A 55 -19.92 12.91 7.56
N VAL A 56 -19.32 12.18 6.61
CA VAL A 56 -17.88 12.20 6.37
C VAL A 56 -17.63 12.39 4.87
N TYR A 57 -16.86 13.41 4.50
CA TYR A 57 -16.49 13.68 3.09
C TYR A 57 -17.68 13.79 2.13
N GLY A 58 -18.79 14.37 2.59
CA GLY A 58 -20.04 14.49 1.82
C GLY A 58 -20.83 13.18 1.70
N LEU A 59 -20.43 12.13 2.40
CA LEU A 59 -21.12 10.83 2.47
C LEU A 59 -21.76 10.64 3.84
N GLN A 60 -22.99 10.14 3.86
CA GLN A 60 -23.68 9.76 5.10
C GLN A 60 -23.30 8.31 5.44
N LEU A 61 -22.45 8.13 6.46
CA LEU A 61 -22.04 6.82 6.95
C LEU A 61 -22.98 6.36 8.05
N ARG A 62 -23.56 5.17 7.92
CA ARG A 62 -24.55 4.65 8.88
C ARG A 62 -24.00 3.47 9.64
N SER A 63 -24.36 3.36 10.91
CA SER A 63 -23.94 2.26 11.80
C SER A 63 -24.34 0.89 11.23
N GLN A 64 -25.53 0.77 10.66
CA GLN A 64 -26.01 -0.46 9.99
C GLN A 64 -25.18 -0.88 8.76
N ASP A 65 -24.43 0.07 8.18
CA ASP A 65 -23.57 -0.12 7.01
C ASP A 65 -22.12 -0.41 7.41
N ARG A 66 -21.80 -0.44 8.70
CA ARG A 66 -20.49 -0.83 9.23
C ARG A 66 -20.11 -2.23 8.74
N ILE A 67 -18.89 -2.38 8.28
CA ILE A 67 -18.27 -3.67 8.02
C ILE A 67 -17.95 -4.31 9.38
N PRO A 68 -18.49 -5.50 9.69
CA PRO A 68 -18.17 -6.21 10.92
C PRO A 68 -16.68 -6.55 11.05
N ASP A 69 -16.21 -6.60 12.29
CA ASP A 69 -14.80 -6.89 12.63
C ASP A 69 -14.35 -8.25 12.10
N GLU A 70 -15.26 -9.24 11.99
CA GLU A 70 -14.95 -10.55 11.43
C GLU A 70 -14.53 -10.44 9.95
N ILE A 71 -15.19 -9.56 9.18
CA ILE A 71 -14.85 -9.33 7.77
C ILE A 71 -13.52 -8.60 7.64
N ILE A 72 -13.23 -7.64 8.53
CA ILE A 72 -11.93 -6.97 8.59
C ILE A 72 -10.83 -7.97 8.96
N GLY A 73 -11.09 -8.86 9.92
CA GLY A 73 -10.17 -9.92 10.33
C GLY A 73 -9.73 -10.83 9.18
N GLU A 74 -10.62 -11.16 8.24
CA GLU A 74 -10.26 -11.92 7.03
C GLU A 74 -9.16 -11.22 6.22
N ALA A 75 -9.20 -9.89 6.13
CA ALA A 75 -8.23 -9.07 5.43
C ALA A 75 -6.94 -8.90 6.25
N GLU A 76 -7.05 -8.72 7.58
CA GLU A 76 -5.92 -8.66 8.50
C GLU A 76 -5.04 -9.92 8.44
N GLU A 77 -5.62 -11.11 8.27
CA GLU A 77 -4.84 -12.33 8.07
C GLU A 77 -3.91 -12.25 6.85
N VAL A 78 -4.30 -11.51 5.80
CA VAL A 78 -3.49 -11.35 4.59
C VAL A 78 -2.34 -10.38 4.85
N THR A 79 -2.62 -9.24 5.48
CA THR A 79 -1.60 -8.23 5.80
C THR A 79 -0.62 -8.73 6.85
N ASP A 80 -1.09 -9.49 7.85
CA ASP A 80 -0.26 -10.11 8.87
C ASP A 80 0.70 -11.14 8.26
N ARG A 81 0.19 -12.03 7.40
CA ARG A 81 1.02 -13.01 6.72
C ARG A 81 2.08 -12.38 5.82
N LEU A 82 1.74 -11.33 5.08
CA LEU A 82 2.66 -10.71 4.12
C LEU A 82 3.62 -9.71 4.77
N TYR A 83 3.13 -8.95 5.75
CA TYR A 83 3.77 -7.74 6.25
C TYR A 83 3.78 -7.62 7.78
N SER A 84 3.20 -8.59 8.49
CA SER A 84 3.20 -8.67 9.96
C SER A 84 2.56 -7.46 10.64
N PHE A 85 1.37 -7.06 10.17
CA PHE A 85 0.54 -6.04 10.83
C PHE A 85 -0.97 -6.36 10.72
N ARG A 86 -1.74 -5.85 11.68
CA ARG A 86 -3.21 -5.92 11.75
C ARG A 86 -3.75 -4.56 12.16
N THR A 87 -4.65 -3.98 11.38
CA THR A 87 -5.14 -2.60 11.57
C THR A 87 -6.61 -2.61 11.96
N ARG A 88 -6.91 -2.03 13.14
CA ARG A 88 -8.29 -1.87 13.64
C ARG A 88 -8.74 -0.42 13.79
N HIS A 89 -7.87 0.55 13.53
CA HIS A 89 -8.16 1.97 13.73
C HIS A 89 -8.82 2.62 12.50
N VAL A 90 -9.03 1.88 11.41
CA VAL A 90 -9.65 2.39 10.18
C VAL A 90 -11.03 1.77 10.03
N PRO A 91 -12.11 2.53 10.26
CA PRO A 91 -13.47 2.04 10.13
C PRO A 91 -13.80 1.75 8.67
N GLY A 92 -14.61 0.71 8.42
CA GLY A 92 -15.03 0.33 7.07
C GLY A 92 -16.54 0.29 6.92
N PHE A 93 -17.08 0.72 5.77
CA PHE A 93 -18.52 0.76 5.50
C PHE A 93 -18.88 0.17 4.14
N PHE A 94 -20.05 -0.46 4.08
CA PHE A 94 -20.69 -0.90 2.85
C PHE A 94 -21.47 0.26 2.23
N LEU A 95 -21.09 0.67 1.01
CA LEU A 95 -21.86 1.64 0.24
C LEU A 95 -23.05 0.96 -0.45
N SER A 96 -24.24 1.39 -0.03
CA SER A 96 -25.52 0.82 -0.46
C SER A 96 -26.12 1.50 -1.70
N ARG A 97 -25.65 2.69 -2.11
CA ARG A 97 -26.19 3.48 -3.24
C ARG A 97 -25.09 4.12 -4.12
N ASP A 98 -25.45 4.40 -5.38
CA ASP A 98 -24.80 5.32 -6.32
C ASP A 98 -23.32 5.10 -6.68
N VAL A 99 -22.88 3.84 -6.76
CA VAL A 99 -21.53 3.49 -7.26
C VAL A 99 -21.60 2.78 -8.60
N GLY A 100 -20.88 3.31 -9.60
CA GLY A 100 -20.85 2.78 -10.98
C GLY A 100 -20.44 1.30 -11.04
N LEU A 101 -20.94 0.53 -12.02
CA LEU A 101 -20.87 -0.94 -12.07
C LEU A 101 -19.49 -1.55 -11.77
N LEU A 102 -18.42 -0.88 -12.23
CA LEU A 102 -17.03 -1.31 -12.09
C LEU A 102 -16.36 -0.84 -10.80
N TRP A 103 -17.06 -0.11 -9.94
CA TRP A 103 -16.50 0.33 -8.65
C TRP A 103 -16.54 -0.81 -7.62
N GLY A 104 -15.38 -1.11 -7.03
CA GLY A 104 -15.18 -2.15 -6.01
C GLY A 104 -15.13 -1.58 -4.59
N GLY A 105 -14.26 -0.60 -4.38
CA GLY A 105 -14.03 0.08 -3.11
C GLY A 105 -12.89 1.10 -3.21
N CYS A 106 -12.71 1.87 -2.15
CA CYS A 106 -11.56 2.74 -1.92
C CYS A 106 -11.41 3.06 -0.43
N MET A 107 -10.21 3.47 -0.03
CA MET A 107 -9.99 4.27 1.17
C MET A 107 -10.17 5.75 0.84
N ILE A 108 -10.93 6.47 1.66
CA ILE A 108 -10.97 7.94 1.62
C ILE A 108 -10.22 8.46 2.85
N CYS A 109 -9.34 9.42 2.62
CA CYS A 109 -8.65 10.19 3.64
C CYS A 109 -8.64 11.66 3.21
N ASP A 110 -8.70 12.57 4.17
CA ASP A 110 -8.61 14.00 3.94
C ASP A 110 -7.24 14.50 4.38
N PRO A 111 -6.56 15.35 3.58
CA PRO A 111 -5.33 16.01 4.00
C PRO A 111 -5.47 16.81 5.30
N ASP A 112 -6.64 17.40 5.55
CA ASP A 112 -6.93 18.28 6.68
C ASP A 112 -7.54 17.51 7.88
N HIS A 113 -8.14 16.34 7.64
CA HIS A 113 -8.65 15.44 8.69
C HIS A 113 -8.05 14.04 8.55
N PRO A 114 -7.20 13.59 9.50
CA PRO A 114 -6.48 12.32 9.40
C PRO A 114 -7.37 11.08 9.64
N LEU A 115 -8.69 11.21 9.55
CA LEU A 115 -9.62 10.08 9.60
C LEU A 115 -9.64 9.38 8.24
N SER A 116 -9.05 8.19 8.17
CA SER A 116 -9.23 7.30 7.02
C SER A 116 -10.49 6.46 7.22
N VAL A 117 -11.25 6.23 6.15
CA VAL A 117 -12.42 5.36 6.13
C VAL A 117 -12.38 4.46 4.90
N PHE A 118 -12.63 3.17 5.08
CA PHE A 118 -12.80 2.25 3.95
C PHE A 118 -14.24 2.20 3.49
N LEU A 119 -14.42 2.28 2.18
CA LEU A 119 -15.73 2.17 1.54
C LEU A 119 -15.67 1.04 0.52
N ILE A 120 -16.55 0.05 0.64
CA ILE A 120 -16.65 -1.04 -0.34
C ILE A 120 -18.09 -1.22 -0.79
N ARG A 121 -18.27 -1.80 -1.98
CA ARG A 121 -19.61 -2.03 -2.56
C ARG A 121 -20.49 -2.87 -1.65
N GLY A 122 -21.75 -2.45 -1.44
CA GLY A 122 -22.70 -3.14 -0.57
C GLY A 122 -23.03 -4.59 -0.97
N ALA A 123 -22.80 -4.99 -2.23
CA ALA A 123 -22.89 -6.39 -2.66
C ALA A 123 -21.96 -7.31 -1.85
N PHE A 124 -20.83 -6.78 -1.35
CA PHE A 124 -19.88 -7.52 -0.52
C PHE A 124 -20.40 -7.85 0.87
N ARG A 125 -21.52 -7.27 1.30
CA ARG A 125 -22.19 -7.65 2.55
C ARG A 125 -22.62 -9.11 2.53
N LYS A 126 -23.08 -9.61 1.39
CA LYS A 126 -23.63 -10.97 1.23
C LYS A 126 -22.74 -11.90 0.42
N ARG A 127 -21.72 -11.38 -0.28
CA ARG A 127 -20.90 -12.13 -1.23
C ARG A 127 -19.42 -11.82 -1.05
N GLN A 128 -18.57 -12.83 -1.21
CA GLN A 128 -17.12 -12.66 -1.24
C GLN A 128 -16.60 -12.09 -2.57
N ARG A 129 -17.39 -12.16 -3.64
CA ARG A 129 -17.01 -11.72 -4.98
C ARG A 129 -18.11 -10.90 -5.64
N TRP A 130 -17.68 -9.88 -6.38
CA TRP A 130 -18.51 -9.06 -7.25
C TRP A 130 -17.74 -8.83 -8.56
N LEU A 131 -18.27 -9.32 -9.68
CA LEU A 131 -17.53 -9.39 -10.94
C LEU A 131 -16.16 -10.07 -10.72
N PHE A 132 -15.07 -9.40 -11.08
CA PHE A 132 -13.71 -9.86 -10.88
C PHE A 132 -13.12 -9.41 -9.52
N TYR A 133 -13.81 -8.61 -8.72
CA TYR A 133 -13.36 -8.17 -7.40
C TYR A 133 -13.63 -9.21 -6.32
N ASN A 134 -12.73 -9.29 -5.34
CA ASN A 134 -12.86 -10.12 -4.15
C ASN A 134 -12.77 -9.24 -2.89
N ARG A 135 -13.71 -9.40 -1.95
CA ARG A 135 -13.83 -8.58 -0.75
C ARG A 135 -12.56 -8.60 0.10
N ARG A 136 -12.07 -9.80 0.40
CA ARG A 136 -10.88 -10.01 1.23
C ARG A 136 -9.64 -9.36 0.63
N GLU A 137 -9.43 -9.52 -0.67
CA GLU A 137 -8.35 -8.85 -1.40
C GLU A 137 -8.49 -7.33 -1.35
N LEU A 138 -9.67 -6.81 -1.65
CA LEU A 138 -9.92 -5.37 -1.71
C LEU A 138 -9.66 -4.73 -0.34
N LEU A 139 -10.19 -5.29 0.74
CA LEU A 139 -9.93 -4.78 2.09
C LEU A 139 -8.45 -4.88 2.47
N ALA A 140 -7.78 -6.00 2.17
CA ALA A 140 -6.35 -6.13 2.46
C ALA A 140 -5.49 -5.12 1.67
N HIS A 141 -5.90 -4.80 0.44
CA HIS A 141 -5.29 -3.76 -0.38
C HIS A 141 -5.42 -2.39 0.27
N GLU A 142 -6.63 -1.99 0.69
CA GLU A 142 -6.85 -0.70 1.35
C GLU A 142 -6.14 -0.60 2.73
N LEU A 143 -6.06 -1.70 3.49
CA LEU A 143 -5.28 -1.76 4.73
C LEU A 143 -3.78 -1.52 4.50
N CYS A 144 -3.25 -1.87 3.32
CA CYS A 144 -1.86 -1.57 2.98
C CYS A 144 -1.65 -0.08 2.76
N HIS A 145 -2.62 0.59 2.11
CA HIS A 145 -2.59 2.04 1.90
C HIS A 145 -2.64 2.79 3.23
N SER A 146 -3.52 2.38 4.16
CA SER A 146 -3.65 3.06 5.45
C SER A 146 -2.34 3.10 6.26
N MET A 147 -1.57 1.99 6.24
CA MET A 147 -0.29 1.95 6.93
C MET A 147 0.83 2.68 6.17
N ARG A 148 0.88 2.56 4.83
CA ARG A 148 1.99 3.09 4.01
C ARG A 148 1.84 4.55 3.59
N GLN A 149 0.66 5.14 3.73
CA GLN A 149 0.40 6.55 3.42
C GLN A 149 1.45 7.49 4.07
N SER A 150 1.98 7.15 5.25
CA SER A 150 2.99 7.95 5.95
C SER A 150 4.35 8.03 5.25
N LEU A 151 4.63 7.16 4.28
CA LEU A 151 5.86 7.20 3.48
C LEU A 151 5.75 8.05 2.21
N GLU A 152 4.53 8.48 1.84
CA GLU A 152 4.27 9.34 0.67
C GLU A 152 4.84 8.77 -0.66
N GLU A 153 4.84 7.44 -0.81
CA GLU A 153 5.48 6.71 -1.92
C GLU A 153 4.46 5.85 -2.69
N ILE A 154 3.57 6.52 -3.43
CA ILE A 154 2.40 5.94 -4.12
C ILE A 154 2.77 4.70 -4.96
N THR A 155 3.88 4.73 -5.71
CA THR A 155 4.24 3.60 -6.59
C THR A 155 4.59 2.32 -5.84
N LEU A 156 5.23 2.44 -4.68
CA LEU A 156 5.58 1.29 -3.86
C LEU A 156 4.40 0.84 -3.01
N GLU A 157 3.62 1.81 -2.50
CA GLU A 157 2.35 1.57 -1.83
C GLU A 157 1.44 0.69 -2.67
N GLU A 158 1.14 1.09 -3.92
CA GLU A 158 0.39 0.27 -4.86
C GLU A 158 1.03 -1.09 -5.13
N TYR A 159 2.36 -1.15 -5.29
CA TYR A 159 3.06 -2.43 -5.49
C TYR A 159 2.75 -3.42 -4.36
N PHE A 160 2.88 -2.98 -3.11
CA PHE A 160 2.65 -3.81 -1.93
C PHE A 160 1.17 -4.13 -1.76
N ALA A 161 0.28 -3.15 -1.89
CA ALA A 161 -1.16 -3.34 -1.81
C ALA A 161 -1.63 -4.40 -2.81
N TYR A 162 -1.12 -4.40 -4.05
CA TYR A 162 -1.45 -5.43 -5.03
C TYR A 162 -0.92 -6.83 -4.71
N GLN A 163 0.11 -7.00 -3.87
CA GLN A 163 0.59 -8.34 -3.50
C GLN A 163 -0.39 -9.11 -2.60
N THR A 164 -1.35 -8.42 -1.98
CA THR A 164 -2.46 -9.04 -1.23
C THR A 164 -3.39 -9.87 -2.12
N SER A 165 -3.36 -9.63 -3.44
CA SER A 165 -4.20 -10.33 -4.40
C SER A 165 -3.87 -11.83 -4.52
N PRO A 166 -4.88 -12.72 -4.53
CA PRO A 166 -4.68 -14.12 -4.89
C PRO A 166 -4.35 -14.30 -6.39
N SER A 167 -4.69 -13.32 -7.24
CA SER A 167 -4.48 -13.40 -8.68
C SER A 167 -3.06 -13.00 -9.07
N ARG A 168 -2.31 -13.94 -9.68
CA ARG A 168 -0.97 -13.65 -10.23
C ARG A 168 -1.00 -12.51 -11.26
N LEU A 169 -2.08 -12.43 -12.04
CA LEU A 169 -2.26 -11.37 -13.03
C LEU A 169 -2.41 -10.02 -12.35
N ARG A 170 -3.25 -9.90 -11.31
CA ARG A 170 -3.43 -8.65 -10.56
C ARG A 170 -2.18 -8.25 -9.78
N ARG A 171 -1.47 -9.20 -9.15
CA ARG A 171 -0.15 -8.94 -8.54
C ARG A 171 0.91 -8.45 -9.53
N TYR A 172 0.70 -8.68 -10.83
CA TYR A 172 1.60 -8.23 -11.88
C TYR A 172 1.13 -6.90 -12.48
N LEU A 173 -0.10 -6.84 -13.02
CA LEU A 173 -0.63 -5.71 -13.79
C LEU A 173 -1.36 -4.67 -12.96
N GLY A 174 -1.74 -4.97 -11.72
CA GLY A 174 -2.54 -4.06 -10.89
C GLY A 174 -1.85 -2.71 -10.71
N ASN A 175 -0.55 -2.72 -10.45
CA ASN A 175 0.26 -1.51 -10.28
C ASN A 175 0.64 -0.82 -11.62
N CYS A 176 -0.02 -1.14 -12.73
CA CYS A 176 0.24 -0.44 -13.99
C CYS A 176 -0.42 0.93 -14.03
N PHE A 177 -1.60 1.10 -13.43
CA PHE A 177 -2.32 2.37 -13.35
C PHE A 177 -2.26 2.87 -11.91
N ILE A 178 -1.49 3.92 -11.68
CA ILE A 178 -1.20 4.48 -10.34
C ILE A 178 -1.82 5.86 -10.22
N ARG A 179 -1.75 6.66 -11.29
CA ARG A 179 -2.27 8.02 -11.32
C ARG A 179 -3.55 8.08 -12.15
N GLU A 180 -4.43 9.02 -11.83
CA GLU A 180 -5.66 9.29 -12.58
C GLU A 180 -5.39 9.49 -14.09
N TYR A 181 -4.33 10.26 -14.41
CA TYR A 181 -3.93 10.51 -15.79
C TYR A 181 -3.41 9.27 -16.53
N ASP A 182 -3.00 8.20 -15.83
CA ASP A 182 -2.55 6.96 -16.50
C ASP A 182 -3.72 6.34 -17.30
N ALA A 183 -4.95 6.44 -16.78
CA ALA A 183 -6.13 5.97 -17.51
C ALA A 183 -6.42 6.85 -18.73
N ILE A 184 -6.30 8.16 -18.60
CA ILE A 184 -6.55 9.13 -19.67
C ILE A 184 -5.58 8.90 -20.84
N TRP A 185 -4.28 8.80 -20.55
CA TRP A 185 -3.24 8.57 -21.56
C TRP A 185 -3.26 7.17 -22.16
N PHE A 186 -3.89 6.21 -21.50
CA PHE A 186 -4.16 4.90 -22.08
C PHE A 186 -5.36 4.93 -23.04
N VAL A 187 -6.44 5.62 -22.67
CA VAL A 187 -7.70 5.61 -23.43
C VAL A 187 -7.66 6.53 -24.64
N ILE A 188 -7.15 7.76 -24.54
CA ILE A 188 -7.18 8.75 -25.64
C ILE A 188 -6.49 8.21 -26.91
N PRO A 189 -5.25 7.70 -26.87
CA PRO A 189 -4.59 7.15 -28.05
C PRO A 189 -5.34 5.98 -28.68
N ALA A 190 -5.96 5.11 -27.87
CA ALA A 190 -6.76 4.00 -28.35
C ALA A 190 -8.04 4.48 -29.04
N LEU A 191 -8.71 5.51 -28.49
CA LEU A 191 -9.87 6.14 -29.14
C LEU A 191 -9.49 6.83 -30.45
N LEU A 192 -8.34 7.51 -30.51
CA LEU A 192 -7.84 8.11 -31.76
C LEU A 192 -7.58 7.05 -32.84
N LEU A 193 -6.97 5.92 -32.47
CA LEU A 193 -6.78 4.78 -33.37
C LEU A 193 -8.12 4.23 -33.87
N LEU A 194 -9.11 4.08 -32.97
CA LEU A 194 -10.45 3.63 -33.33
C LEU A 194 -11.13 4.61 -34.32
N LEU A 195 -11.09 5.91 -34.04
CA LEU A 195 -11.66 6.93 -34.91
C LEU A 195 -10.99 6.94 -36.29
N ALA A 196 -9.67 6.76 -36.36
CA ALA A 196 -8.95 6.65 -37.63
C ALA A 196 -9.39 5.40 -38.43
N GLN A 197 -9.59 4.26 -37.76
CA GLN A 197 -10.09 3.04 -38.42
C GLN A 197 -11.51 3.19 -38.96
N VAL A 198 -12.41 3.80 -38.18
CA VAL A 198 -13.78 4.08 -38.61
C VAL A 198 -13.77 5.06 -39.79
N ALA A 199 -12.97 6.12 -39.70
CA ALA A 199 -12.83 7.09 -40.79
C ALA A 199 -12.30 6.44 -42.07
N GLN A 200 -11.25 5.62 -41.96
CA GLN A 200 -10.72 4.86 -43.09
C GLN A 200 -11.79 3.96 -43.72
N SER A 201 -12.62 3.31 -42.91
CA SER A 201 -13.60 2.33 -43.38
C SER A 201 -14.80 2.96 -44.09
N PHE A 202 -15.23 4.15 -43.66
CA PHE A 202 -16.50 4.74 -44.13
C PHE A 202 -16.38 6.03 -44.94
N TRP A 203 -15.39 6.88 -44.65
CA TRP A 203 -15.33 8.24 -45.21
C TRP A 203 -14.03 8.56 -45.96
N LEU A 204 -12.91 7.98 -45.54
CA LEU A 204 -11.56 8.32 -46.02
C LEU A 204 -10.72 7.05 -46.31
N PRO A 205 -11.04 6.24 -47.33
CA PRO A 205 -10.32 4.98 -47.61
C PRO A 205 -8.80 5.12 -47.76
N GLY A 206 -8.31 6.29 -48.19
CA GLY A 206 -6.88 6.60 -48.33
C GLY A 206 -6.17 7.04 -47.03
N LEU A 207 -6.86 7.12 -45.89
CA LEU A 207 -6.26 7.52 -44.62
C LEU A 207 -5.23 6.47 -44.15
N PRO A 208 -3.94 6.81 -43.98
CA PRO A 208 -2.96 5.87 -43.44
C PRO A 208 -3.17 5.69 -41.93
N VAL A 209 -3.72 4.54 -41.53
CA VAL A 209 -3.98 4.22 -40.12
C VAL A 209 -2.73 3.72 -39.37
N TRP A 210 -1.73 3.21 -40.09
CA TRP A 210 -0.53 2.63 -39.48
C TRP A 210 0.21 3.54 -38.47
N PRO A 211 0.27 4.89 -38.61
CA PRO A 211 0.96 5.75 -37.63
C PRO A 211 0.25 5.81 -36.27
N PHE A 212 -1.05 5.53 -36.21
CA PHE A 212 -1.83 5.57 -34.97
C PHE A 212 -1.52 4.37 -34.06
N TRP A 213 -1.01 3.27 -34.60
CA TRP A 213 -0.65 2.07 -33.82
C TRP A 213 0.51 2.30 -32.86
N PRO A 214 1.69 2.81 -33.29
CA PRO A 214 2.76 3.17 -32.36
C PRO A 214 2.31 4.15 -31.28
N VAL A 215 1.48 5.14 -31.64
CA VAL A 215 0.94 6.13 -30.67
C VAL A 215 0.04 5.43 -29.64
N ALA A 216 -0.84 4.54 -30.08
CA ALA A 216 -1.71 3.76 -29.19
C ALA A 216 -0.93 2.80 -28.26
N LEU A 217 0.20 2.27 -28.72
CA LEU A 217 1.00 1.29 -27.98
C LEU A 217 2.10 1.90 -27.10
N ALA A 218 2.52 3.14 -27.39
CA ALA A 218 3.61 3.79 -26.67
C ALA A 218 3.33 3.91 -25.17
N TYR A 219 2.13 4.38 -24.80
CA TYR A 219 1.77 4.56 -23.39
C TYR A 219 1.58 3.24 -22.62
N PRO A 220 0.84 2.24 -23.14
CA PRO A 220 0.82 0.89 -22.55
C PRO A 220 2.22 0.28 -22.35
N ALA A 221 3.11 0.43 -23.33
CA ALA A 221 4.49 -0.05 -23.21
C ALA A 221 5.24 0.67 -22.08
N PHE A 222 5.09 2.00 -21.98
CA PHE A 222 5.64 2.78 -20.87
C PHE A 222 5.13 2.29 -19.50
N LEU A 223 3.82 2.05 -19.34
CA LEU A 223 3.24 1.55 -18.09
C LEU A 223 3.83 0.18 -17.69
N LEU A 224 4.00 -0.72 -18.66
CA LEU A 224 4.61 -2.03 -18.44
C LEU A 224 6.10 -1.92 -18.06
N ILE A 225 6.85 -1.03 -18.70
CA ILE A 225 8.26 -0.79 -18.39
C ILE A 225 8.40 -0.19 -16.98
N ARG A 226 7.63 0.86 -16.66
CA ARG A 226 7.60 1.51 -15.33
C ARG A 226 7.30 0.52 -14.22
N ASN A 227 6.27 -0.30 -14.40
CA ASN A 227 5.92 -1.36 -13.47
C ASN A 227 7.06 -2.40 -13.38
N GLY A 228 7.61 -2.84 -14.51
CA GLY A 228 8.74 -3.77 -14.55
C GLY A 228 9.96 -3.29 -13.76
N ILE A 229 10.32 -2.01 -13.86
CA ILE A 229 11.43 -1.40 -13.11
C ILE A 229 11.15 -1.45 -11.60
N SER A 230 9.97 -1.00 -11.16
CA SER A 230 9.61 -0.99 -9.74
C SER A 230 9.57 -2.40 -9.14
N ARG A 231 9.07 -3.38 -9.90
CA ARG A 231 9.07 -4.79 -9.45
C ARG A 231 10.48 -5.37 -9.35
N ARG A 232 11.36 -5.07 -10.32
CA ARG A 232 12.77 -5.52 -10.27
C ARG A 232 13.48 -4.96 -9.06
N LEU A 233 13.25 -3.68 -8.75
CA LEU A 233 13.80 -3.01 -7.57
C LEU A 233 13.45 -3.76 -6.29
N VAL A 234 12.15 -3.98 -6.03
CA VAL A 234 11.70 -4.64 -4.79
C VAL A 234 12.12 -6.11 -4.75
N LYS A 235 12.01 -6.85 -5.87
CA LYS A 235 12.44 -8.25 -5.92
C LYS A 235 13.94 -8.42 -5.69
N ARG A 236 14.76 -7.52 -6.22
CA ARG A 236 16.22 -7.54 -6.01
C ARG A 236 16.54 -7.33 -4.54
N ALA A 237 15.94 -6.33 -3.90
CA ALA A 237 16.13 -6.08 -2.48
C ALA A 237 15.61 -7.24 -1.62
N ALA A 238 14.45 -7.83 -1.95
CA ALA A 238 13.89 -8.97 -1.23
C ALA A 238 14.82 -10.19 -1.29
N LYS A 239 15.39 -10.48 -2.47
CA LYS A 239 16.37 -11.56 -2.63
C LYS A 239 17.63 -11.31 -1.80
N LYS A 240 18.10 -10.05 -1.73
CA LYS A 240 19.25 -9.66 -0.91
C LYS A 240 18.99 -9.85 0.57
N LEU A 241 17.88 -9.31 1.09
CA LEU A 241 17.49 -9.48 2.50
C LEU A 241 17.35 -10.97 2.88
N ALA A 242 16.71 -11.78 2.03
CA ALA A 242 16.61 -13.22 2.27
C ALA A 242 18.00 -13.90 2.33
N ALA A 243 18.91 -13.53 1.42
CA ALA A 243 20.27 -14.05 1.42
C ALA A 243 21.10 -13.56 2.62
N PHE A 244 20.74 -12.43 3.22
CA PHE A 244 21.34 -11.89 4.44
C PHE A 244 20.66 -12.43 5.72
N GLY A 245 19.84 -13.48 5.61
CA GLY A 245 19.24 -14.14 6.77
C GLY A 245 18.00 -13.44 7.35
N VAL A 246 17.40 -12.48 6.65
CA VAL A 246 16.13 -11.87 7.10
C VAL A 246 14.97 -12.82 6.81
N GLU A 247 14.29 -13.28 7.87
CA GLU A 247 13.18 -14.26 7.77
C GLU A 247 11.98 -13.72 6.98
N LYS A 248 11.61 -12.45 7.20
CA LYS A 248 10.46 -11.79 6.55
C LYS A 248 10.87 -10.57 5.71
N PRO A 249 11.53 -10.76 4.54
CA PRO A 249 11.98 -9.65 3.70
C PRO A 249 10.84 -8.71 3.29
N SER A 250 9.67 -9.25 2.96
CA SER A 250 8.52 -8.45 2.53
C SER A 250 8.02 -7.52 3.63
N ALA A 251 8.04 -7.94 4.90
CA ALA A 251 7.64 -7.11 6.02
C ALA A 251 8.63 -5.96 6.25
N VAL A 252 9.93 -6.20 6.10
CA VAL A 252 10.95 -5.15 6.15
C VAL A 252 10.75 -4.16 5.01
N LEU A 253 10.72 -4.63 3.76
CA LEU A 253 10.59 -3.75 2.58
C LEU A 253 9.29 -2.94 2.57
N PHE A 254 8.21 -3.48 3.14
CA PHE A 254 6.92 -2.78 3.28
C PHE A 254 7.02 -1.50 4.13
N ARG A 255 8.07 -1.35 4.94
CA ARG A 255 8.28 -0.17 5.79
C ARG A 255 9.36 0.76 5.25
N LEU A 256 9.94 0.43 4.10
CA LEU A 256 11.02 1.19 3.49
C LEU A 256 10.54 2.09 2.36
N ASP A 257 11.29 3.17 2.15
CA ASP A 257 11.15 4.04 1.00
C ASP A 257 11.91 3.51 -0.23
N ARG A 258 11.71 4.16 -1.38
CA ARG A 258 12.34 3.74 -2.65
C ARG A 258 13.87 3.84 -2.62
N GLY A 259 14.44 4.84 -1.95
CA GLY A 259 15.88 5.03 -1.83
C GLY A 259 16.53 3.94 -0.99
N GLU A 260 15.89 3.57 0.12
CA GLU A 260 16.30 2.50 1.02
C GLU A 260 16.26 1.13 0.32
N ILE A 261 15.16 0.81 -0.36
CA ILE A 261 15.04 -0.44 -1.14
C ILE A 261 16.12 -0.50 -2.23
N ARG A 262 16.40 0.63 -2.91
CA ARG A 262 17.47 0.70 -3.93
C ARG A 262 18.83 0.44 -3.32
N ARG A 263 19.14 1.05 -2.18
CA ARG A 263 20.42 0.88 -1.48
C ARG A 263 20.62 -0.57 -1.05
N ILE A 264 19.61 -1.18 -0.43
CA ILE A 264 19.65 -2.61 -0.05
C ILE A 264 19.81 -3.51 -1.27
N GLY A 265 19.10 -3.23 -2.37
CA GLY A 265 19.26 -3.99 -3.60
C GLY A 265 20.66 -3.92 -4.20
N ALA A 266 21.42 -2.86 -3.92
CA ALA A 266 22.78 -2.66 -4.40
C ALA A 266 23.85 -3.34 -3.51
N MET A 267 23.54 -3.65 -2.25
CA MET A 267 24.50 -4.27 -1.33
C MET A 267 24.95 -5.65 -1.80
N GLU A 268 26.23 -5.94 -1.61
CA GLU A 268 26.83 -7.22 -2.01
C GLU A 268 26.94 -8.19 -0.84
N ARG A 269 27.35 -7.69 0.32
CA ARG A 269 27.69 -8.50 1.49
C ARG A 269 26.69 -8.33 2.63
N PRO A 270 26.45 -9.37 3.46
CA PRO A 270 25.61 -9.26 4.66
C PRO A 270 26.08 -8.16 5.62
N GLY A 271 27.40 -8.05 5.84
CA GLY A 271 27.98 -7.03 6.73
C GLY A 271 27.67 -5.57 6.32
N GLU A 272 27.49 -5.28 5.03
CA GLU A 272 27.06 -3.95 4.57
C GLU A 272 25.64 -3.64 5.04
N PHE A 273 24.76 -4.64 5.01
CA PHE A 273 23.38 -4.49 5.47
C PHE A 273 23.32 -4.39 6.99
N GLU A 274 24.10 -5.20 7.72
CA GLU A 274 24.17 -5.17 9.17
C GLU A 274 24.67 -3.82 9.68
N GLN A 275 25.77 -3.30 9.09
CA GLN A 275 26.28 -1.98 9.41
C GLN A 275 25.25 -0.89 9.11
N TYR A 276 24.63 -0.94 7.92
CA TYR A 276 23.60 0.03 7.54
C TYR A 276 22.41 0.00 8.52
N ALA A 277 21.94 -1.20 8.89
CA ALA A 277 20.83 -1.35 9.82
C ALA A 277 21.21 -0.85 11.23
N ALA A 278 22.43 -1.13 11.70
CA ALA A 278 22.93 -0.67 12.99
C ALA A 278 23.03 0.86 13.06
N GLU A 279 23.61 1.50 12.04
CA GLU A 279 23.71 2.96 11.94
C GLU A 279 22.32 3.63 11.90
N ARG A 280 21.39 3.03 11.15
CA ARG A 280 20.03 3.57 10.99
C ARG A 280 19.19 3.40 12.26
N LYS A 281 19.33 2.30 12.99
CA LYS A 281 18.60 2.08 14.25
C LYS A 281 18.92 3.18 15.28
N GLU A 282 20.12 3.76 15.22
CA GLU A 282 20.58 4.80 16.15
C GLU A 282 20.12 6.22 15.79
N SER A 283 19.60 6.42 14.57
CA SER A 283 19.33 7.74 13.99
C SER A 283 17.91 7.91 13.46
N ASP A 284 17.20 6.82 13.17
CA ASP A 284 15.83 6.83 12.63
C ASP A 284 14.95 5.89 13.45
N PHE A 285 13.90 6.46 14.08
CA PHE A 285 13.01 5.72 14.97
C PHE A 285 12.28 4.57 14.25
N ARG A 286 11.94 4.74 12.98
CA ARG A 286 11.34 3.69 12.15
C ARG A 286 12.32 2.52 11.97
N TRP A 287 13.60 2.82 11.80
CA TRP A 287 14.64 1.78 11.71
C TRP A 287 14.88 1.08 13.04
N ALA A 288 14.79 1.79 14.17
CA ALA A 288 14.83 1.18 15.49
C ALA A 288 13.70 0.15 15.67
N ILE A 289 12.47 0.52 15.30
CA ILE A 289 11.31 -0.40 15.30
C ILE A 289 11.55 -1.58 14.37
N LEU A 290 11.95 -1.33 13.12
CA LEU A 290 12.25 -2.37 12.13
C LEU A 290 13.30 -3.37 12.64
N TYR A 291 14.36 -2.86 13.25
CA TYR A 291 15.42 -3.66 13.82
C TYR A 291 14.87 -4.55 14.93
N ALA A 292 14.14 -3.96 15.89
CA ALA A 292 13.51 -4.68 16.99
C ALA A 292 12.52 -5.76 16.50
N ARG A 293 11.73 -5.49 15.46
CA ARG A 293 10.68 -6.42 14.99
C ARG A 293 11.18 -7.55 14.10
N PHE A 294 12.20 -7.31 13.29
CA PHE A 294 12.54 -8.23 12.19
C PHE A 294 14.02 -8.60 12.09
N LEU A 295 14.90 -7.88 12.81
CA LEU A 295 16.35 -8.06 12.69
C LEU A 295 17.02 -8.48 14.00
N THR A 296 16.30 -8.43 15.14
CA THR A 296 16.76 -9.04 16.39
C THR A 296 16.54 -10.56 16.31
N GLY A 297 17.62 -11.30 16.02
CA GLY A 297 17.55 -12.75 15.79
C GLY A 297 18.70 -13.32 14.97
N ASN A 298 19.47 -12.48 14.26
CA ASN A 298 20.75 -12.88 13.67
C ASN A 298 21.88 -12.38 14.58
N PRO A 299 22.65 -13.28 15.25
CA PRO A 299 23.92 -12.84 15.81
C PRO A 299 24.78 -12.31 14.65
N PRO A 300 25.56 -11.23 14.85
CA PRO A 300 26.56 -10.86 13.86
C PRO A 300 27.43 -12.09 13.58
N PRO A 301 27.85 -12.36 12.33
CA PRO A 301 28.93 -13.31 12.10
C PRO A 301 30.11 -12.83 12.96
N GLU A 302 30.63 -13.74 13.80
CA GLU A 302 31.85 -13.45 14.55
C GLU A 302 32.90 -12.93 13.56
N PRO A 303 33.60 -11.82 13.88
CA PRO A 303 34.64 -11.33 13.00
C PRO A 303 35.63 -12.48 12.76
N GLU A 304 35.87 -12.82 11.49
CA GLU A 304 36.91 -13.77 11.11
C GLU A 304 38.21 -13.36 11.80
N GLU A 305 38.62 -14.12 12.81
CA GLU A 305 39.93 -13.98 13.41
C GLU A 305 40.95 -14.26 12.30
N SER A 306 41.72 -13.22 11.97
CA SER A 306 42.87 -13.31 11.11
C SER A 306 43.87 -14.31 11.69
N HIS A 307 43.95 -15.48 11.08
CA HIS A 307 45.06 -16.42 11.20
C HIS A 307 45.72 -16.63 9.85
#